data_AF-A0A0M9G386-F1
#
_entry.id   AF-A0A0M9G386-F1
#
_cell.length_a   1.000
_cell.length_b   1.000
_cell.length_c   1.000
_cell.angle_alpha   90.00
_cell.angle_beta   90.00
_cell.angle_gamma   90.00
#
_symmetry.space_group_name_H-M   'P 1'
#
loop_
_entity.id
_entity.type
_entity.pdbx_description
1 polymer ?
#
loop_
_entity_poly.entity_id
_entity_poly.type
_entity_poly.pdbx_seq_one_letter_code
_entity_poly.pdbx_strand_id
1 'polypeptide(L)'
;MLRFTQSLLRVQSHQKKRAQHPNAGTRYGRVYNRGFIRYGFGGFGMSVYTPKKDRRFKVLPPPPVPTAEARQRDVFADNSALTATTRTLSPTFRMFALEDGGVLVSHPSHSQIMRWNQGVLTEEGKATNNTVMDEYVNSRIQAIIADNTVENASLSQWRKAHMWNIIKSHGNLQRRWGTPDYVKGGRSTLYNN
;
A
#
# COMPACT_ATOMS: atom_id res chain seq x y z
N MET A 1 -10.27 31.71 -19.42
CA MET A 1 -11.35 30.69 -19.40
C MET A 1 -11.22 29.85 -18.15
N LEU A 2 -11.98 30.13 -17.09
CA LEU A 2 -12.00 29.34 -15.84
C LEU A 2 -13.20 28.39 -15.88
N ARG A 3 -12.96 27.12 -16.21
CA ARG A 3 -13.94 26.03 -16.06
C ARG A 3 -13.97 25.63 -14.58
N PHE A 4 -14.85 26.28 -13.81
CA PHE A 4 -15.18 25.81 -12.46
C PHE A 4 -15.83 24.43 -12.56
N THR A 5 -15.09 23.42 -12.12
CA THR A 5 -15.59 22.08 -11.83
C THR A 5 -16.78 22.19 -10.90
N GLN A 6 -17.98 21.86 -11.39
CA GLN A 6 -19.14 21.66 -10.53
C GLN A 6 -18.82 20.52 -9.57
N SER A 7 -18.63 20.85 -8.29
CA SER A 7 -18.65 19.87 -7.22
C SER A 7 -20.05 19.26 -7.20
N LEU A 8 -20.20 18.07 -7.80
CA LEU A 8 -21.40 17.26 -7.65
C LEU A 8 -21.48 16.78 -6.19
N LEU A 9 -22.04 17.63 -5.33
CA LEU A 9 -22.49 17.23 -4.00
C LEU A 9 -23.58 16.18 -4.19
N ARG A 10 -23.21 14.89 -4.11
CA ARG A 10 -24.15 13.78 -4.04
C ARG A 10 -24.91 13.85 -2.72
N VAL A 11 -25.99 14.62 -2.73
CA VAL A 11 -27.05 14.58 -1.73
C VAL A 11 -27.65 13.17 -1.78
N GLN A 12 -27.55 12.43 -0.67
CA GLN A 12 -28.07 11.06 -0.59
C GLN A 12 -29.57 11.05 -0.86
N SER A 13 -30.06 10.04 -1.60
CA SER A 13 -31.44 9.93 -2.11
C SER A 13 -32.53 10.06 -1.03
N HIS A 14 -32.21 9.77 0.24
CA HIS A 14 -33.15 9.88 1.36
C HIS A 14 -33.40 11.32 1.83
N GLN A 15 -32.60 12.30 1.39
CA GLN A 15 -32.83 13.73 1.68
C GLN A 15 -33.90 14.37 0.78
N LYS A 16 -34.51 13.62 -0.15
CA LYS A 16 -35.39 14.20 -1.18
C LYS A 16 -36.80 14.60 -0.74
N LYS A 17 -37.24 14.42 0.51
CA LYS A 17 -38.62 14.82 0.88
C LYS A 17 -38.78 15.37 2.30
N ARG A 18 -39.52 16.50 2.35
CA ARG A 18 -40.19 17.20 3.47
C ARG A 18 -39.48 18.36 4.18
N ALA A 19 -38.76 19.19 3.45
CA ALA A 19 -38.72 20.62 3.80
C ALA A 19 -38.82 21.42 2.49
N GLN A 20 -39.93 22.14 2.30
CA GLN A 20 -39.96 23.19 1.28
C GLN A 20 -38.84 24.17 1.64
N HIS A 21 -37.80 24.26 0.81
CA HIS A 21 -36.87 25.37 0.92
C HIS A 21 -37.71 26.65 0.83
N PRO A 22 -37.67 27.54 1.83
CA PRO A 22 -38.48 28.76 1.79
C PRO A 22 -38.12 29.53 0.52
N ASN A 23 -39.13 29.92 -0.27
CA ASN A 23 -38.95 30.54 -1.58
C ASN A 23 -37.89 31.66 -1.50
N ALA A 24 -36.84 31.51 -2.33
CA ALA A 24 -35.77 32.48 -2.45
C ALA A 24 -36.38 33.83 -2.84
N GLY A 25 -36.32 34.80 -1.93
CA GLY A 25 -36.93 36.13 -2.11
C GLY A 25 -37.80 36.59 -0.94
N THR A 26 -38.39 35.66 -0.19
CA THR A 26 -39.16 35.96 1.04
C THR A 26 -38.25 36.36 2.21
N ARG A 27 -38.75 37.15 3.17
CA ARG A 27 -37.98 37.55 4.37
C ARG A 27 -37.40 36.35 5.12
N TYR A 28 -38.19 35.28 5.26
CA TYR A 28 -37.76 34.02 5.86
C TYR A 28 -36.73 33.26 5.02
N GLY A 29 -36.87 33.26 3.68
CA GLY A 29 -35.88 32.67 2.77
C GLY A 29 -34.52 33.40 2.79
N ARG A 30 -34.51 34.73 2.94
CA ARG A 30 -33.26 35.51 3.08
C ARG A 30 -32.54 35.22 4.40
N VAL A 31 -33.29 35.10 5.51
CA VAL A 31 -32.73 34.75 6.83
C VAL A 31 -32.17 33.32 6.82
N TYR A 32 -32.89 32.38 6.20
CA TYR A 32 -32.42 31.00 6.01
C TYR A 32 -31.12 30.93 5.21
N ASN A 33 -31.03 31.63 4.06
CA ASN A 33 -29.81 31.68 3.26
C ASN A 33 -28.64 32.33 4.00
N ARG A 34 -28.89 33.41 4.76
CA ARG A 34 -27.87 34.06 5.58
C ARG A 34 -27.37 33.14 6.71
N GLY A 35 -28.26 32.33 7.28
CA GLY A 35 -27.91 31.30 8.26
C GLY A 35 -27.11 30.15 7.65
N PHE A 36 -27.49 29.68 6.46
CA PHE A 36 -26.81 28.60 5.74
C PHE A 36 -25.38 28.98 5.32
N ILE A 37 -25.20 30.19 4.79
CA ILE A 37 -23.87 30.70 4.37
C ILE A 37 -22.95 30.89 5.59
N ARG A 38 -23.50 31.32 6.73
CA ARG A 38 -22.71 31.68 7.92
C ARG A 38 -22.40 30.49 8.85
N TYR A 39 -23.28 29.50 8.91
CA TYR A 39 -23.18 28.37 9.86
C TYR A 39 -23.13 26.99 9.18
N GLY A 40 -23.11 26.94 7.84
CA GLY A 40 -23.06 25.69 7.07
C GLY A 40 -24.36 24.88 7.16
N PHE A 41 -24.27 23.57 6.85
CA PHE A 41 -25.42 22.64 6.79
C PHE A 41 -26.17 22.42 8.12
N GLY A 42 -25.75 23.05 9.23
CA GLY A 42 -26.38 22.97 10.55
C GLY A 42 -27.09 24.26 11.01
N GLY A 43 -27.48 25.14 10.08
CA GLY A 43 -28.12 26.42 10.40
C GLY A 43 -29.50 26.31 11.09
N PHE A 44 -29.93 27.42 11.71
CA PHE A 44 -31.18 27.54 12.46
C PHE A 44 -32.41 27.10 11.62
N GLY A 45 -33.19 26.15 12.14
CA GLY A 45 -34.34 25.54 11.44
C GLY A 45 -34.02 24.24 10.67
N MET A 46 -32.76 23.81 10.61
CA MET A 46 -32.38 22.49 10.06
C MET A 46 -32.31 21.45 11.19
N SER A 47 -33.05 20.36 11.07
CA SER A 47 -32.96 19.24 12.02
C SER A 47 -31.59 18.57 11.91
N VAL A 48 -30.87 18.45 13.04
CA VAL A 48 -29.58 17.75 13.09
C VAL A 48 -29.83 16.26 12.99
N TYR A 49 -29.28 15.62 11.95
CA TYR A 49 -29.18 14.17 11.87
C TYR A 49 -27.70 13.78 12.00
N THR A 50 -27.42 12.67 12.66
CA THR A 50 -26.07 12.11 12.76
C THR A 50 -25.80 11.22 11.54
N PRO A 51 -25.09 11.69 10.50
CA PRO A 51 -24.75 10.83 9.39
C PRO A 51 -23.84 9.70 9.87
N LYS A 52 -24.05 8.49 9.34
CA LYS A 52 -23.12 7.38 9.52
C LYS A 52 -21.73 7.85 9.05
N LYS A 53 -20.75 7.83 9.96
CA LYS A 53 -19.37 8.21 9.65
C LYS A 53 -18.86 7.41 8.45
N ASP A 54 -18.25 8.11 7.49
CA ASP A 54 -17.59 7.48 6.36
C ASP A 54 -16.35 6.69 6.85
N ARG A 55 -16.41 5.37 6.74
CA ARG A 55 -15.34 4.43 7.13
C ARG A 55 -14.59 3.85 5.91
N ARG A 56 -14.68 4.51 4.75
CA ARG A 56 -13.92 4.12 3.55
C ARG A 56 -12.43 4.45 3.73
N PHE A 57 -11.58 3.68 3.06
CA PHE A 57 -10.17 4.04 2.88
C PHE A 57 -10.07 5.33 2.07
N LYS A 58 -9.40 6.33 2.62
CA LYS A 58 -9.15 7.61 1.95
C LYS A 58 -7.72 7.62 1.42
N VAL A 59 -7.53 8.12 0.21
CA VAL A 59 -6.19 8.33 -0.37
C VAL A 59 -5.46 9.36 0.49
N LEU A 60 -4.20 9.08 0.81
CA LEU A 60 -3.35 10.03 1.53
C LEU A 60 -3.18 11.29 0.68
N PRO A 61 -3.35 12.49 1.26
CA PRO A 61 -3.09 13.70 0.50
C PRO A 61 -1.63 13.71 0.05
N PRO A 62 -1.33 14.23 -1.17
CA PRO A 62 0.05 14.36 -1.62
C PRO A 62 0.83 15.25 -0.63
N PRO A 63 2.14 15.03 -0.48
CA PRO A 63 2.95 15.84 0.41
C PRO A 63 2.80 17.33 0.04
N PRO A 64 2.64 18.22 1.03
CA PRO A 64 2.58 19.65 0.76
C PRO A 64 3.91 20.08 0.12
N VAL A 65 3.84 20.82 -0.99
CA VAL A 65 5.04 21.37 -1.63
C VAL A 65 5.68 22.35 -0.64
N PRO A 66 6.93 22.12 -0.20
CA PRO A 66 7.58 23.04 0.73
C PRO A 66 7.70 24.42 0.08
N THR A 67 7.23 25.43 0.81
CA THR A 67 7.01 26.82 0.43
C THR A 67 8.29 27.64 0.11
N ALA A 68 9.41 26.99 -0.21
CA ALA A 68 10.62 27.63 -0.74
C ALA A 68 10.90 27.28 -2.22
N GLU A 69 10.44 26.12 -2.70
CA GLU A 69 10.58 25.67 -4.11
C GLU A 69 9.28 25.83 -4.92
N ALA A 70 8.19 26.26 -4.27
CA ALA A 70 6.91 26.58 -4.90
C ALA A 70 6.98 27.71 -5.95
N ARG A 71 8.14 28.36 -6.13
CA ARG A 71 8.37 29.33 -7.21
C ARG A 71 8.77 28.69 -8.55
N GLN A 72 9.00 27.38 -8.63
CA GLN A 72 9.43 26.72 -9.88
C GLN A 72 8.54 25.58 -10.37
N ARG A 73 7.57 25.10 -9.58
CA ARG A 73 6.51 24.23 -10.11
C ARG A 73 5.28 25.07 -10.35
N ASP A 74 5.23 25.68 -11.53
CA ASP A 74 3.98 26.20 -12.07
C ASP A 74 2.98 25.04 -12.14
N VAL A 75 2.09 24.95 -11.17
CA VAL A 75 1.01 23.94 -11.14
C VAL A 75 0.10 24.05 -12.38
N PHE A 76 0.18 25.18 -13.07
CA PHE A 76 -0.50 25.49 -14.33
C PHE A 76 0.42 25.45 -15.55
N ALA A 77 1.68 25.02 -15.41
CA ALA A 77 2.55 24.84 -16.57
C ALA A 77 2.14 23.58 -17.32
N ASP A 78 1.69 23.79 -18.55
CA ASP A 78 1.28 22.74 -19.49
C ASP A 78 2.42 21.75 -19.82
N ASN A 79 3.67 22.15 -19.56
CA ASN A 79 4.87 21.35 -19.85
C ASN A 79 5.35 20.50 -18.66
N SER A 80 4.65 20.50 -17.53
CA SER A 80 5.06 19.81 -16.31
C SER A 80 4.04 18.78 -15.84
N ALA A 81 4.51 17.59 -15.44
CA ALA A 81 3.64 16.56 -14.90
C ALA A 81 3.30 16.84 -13.42
N LEU A 82 2.07 16.50 -13.01
CA LEU A 82 1.63 16.60 -11.61
C LEU A 82 2.42 15.69 -10.66
N THR A 83 2.98 14.60 -11.18
CA THR A 83 3.75 13.60 -10.43
C THR A 83 5.25 13.78 -10.66
N ALA A 84 5.99 14.20 -9.64
CA ALA A 84 7.46 14.27 -9.68
C ALA A 84 8.05 13.00 -9.06
N THR A 85 8.21 11.94 -9.85
CA THR A 85 8.80 10.67 -9.39
C THR A 85 10.21 10.49 -9.93
N THR A 86 11.20 10.69 -9.06
CA THR A 86 12.61 10.42 -9.36
C THR A 86 13.19 9.56 -8.25
N ARG A 87 13.61 8.33 -8.59
CA ARG A 87 14.15 7.32 -7.66
C ARG A 87 15.41 6.68 -8.24
N THR A 88 16.07 5.85 -7.45
CA THR A 88 17.37 5.22 -7.80
C THR A 88 17.33 4.45 -9.12
N LEU A 89 16.24 3.75 -9.40
CA LEU A 89 16.09 3.00 -10.66
C LEU A 89 15.50 3.82 -11.80
N SER A 90 15.04 5.05 -11.59
CA SER A 90 14.46 5.89 -12.66
C SER A 90 15.35 6.00 -13.91
N PRO A 91 16.69 6.16 -13.82
CA PRO A 91 17.55 6.21 -15.01
C PRO A 91 17.59 4.91 -15.84
N THR A 92 17.18 3.78 -15.26
CA THR A 92 17.14 2.49 -15.96
C THR A 92 15.87 2.30 -16.79
N PHE A 93 14.82 3.08 -16.52
CA PHE A 93 13.57 3.09 -17.29
C PHE A 93 13.71 4.08 -18.44
N ARG A 94 14.18 3.57 -19.59
CA ARG A 94 14.43 4.37 -20.79
C ARG A 94 13.19 4.43 -21.65
N MET A 95 12.88 5.62 -22.15
CA MET A 95 11.71 5.89 -22.96
C MET A 95 12.13 6.07 -24.42
N PHE A 96 11.44 5.41 -25.34
CA PHE A 96 11.62 5.53 -26.78
C PHE A 96 10.30 5.91 -27.43
N ALA A 97 10.33 6.84 -28.38
CA ALA A 97 9.15 7.22 -29.14
C ALA A 97 8.82 6.14 -30.18
N LEU A 98 7.53 5.88 -30.38
CA LEU A 98 7.02 5.02 -31.44
C LEU A 98 6.32 5.86 -32.52
N GLU A 99 6.26 5.34 -33.74
CA GLU A 99 5.68 6.03 -34.91
C GLU A 99 4.18 6.31 -34.74
N ASP A 100 3.47 5.44 -34.01
CA ASP A 100 2.05 5.58 -33.69
C ASP A 100 1.76 6.63 -32.60
N GLY A 101 2.78 7.30 -32.07
CA GLY A 101 2.67 8.25 -30.96
C GLY A 101 2.74 7.60 -29.58
N GLY A 102 2.96 6.28 -29.50
CA GLY A 102 3.21 5.56 -28.26
C GLY A 102 4.61 5.80 -27.68
N VAL A 103 4.82 5.30 -26.46
CA VAL A 103 6.13 5.30 -25.79
C VAL A 103 6.50 3.86 -25.42
N LEU A 104 7.59 3.36 -26.00
CA LEU A 104 8.18 2.09 -25.61
C LEU A 104 9.09 2.31 -24.40
N VAL A 105 8.88 1.52 -23.34
CA VAL A 105 9.67 1.57 -22.12
C VAL A 105 10.60 0.37 -22.05
N SER A 106 11.91 0.63 -22.08
CA SER A 106 12.91 -0.39 -21.74
C SER A 106 13.23 -0.28 -20.26
N HIS A 107 13.02 -1.37 -19.52
CA HIS A 107 13.28 -1.44 -18.09
C HIS A 107 13.97 -2.76 -17.71
N PRO A 108 14.68 -2.83 -16.57
CA PRO A 108 15.22 -4.10 -16.08
C PRO A 108 14.10 -5.10 -15.78
N SER A 109 14.42 -6.37 -15.90
CA SER A 109 13.54 -7.47 -15.50
C SER A 109 13.34 -7.53 -13.97
N HIS A 110 12.30 -8.23 -13.53
CA HIS A 110 12.02 -8.42 -12.10
C HIS A 110 13.22 -9.02 -11.34
N SER A 111 13.87 -10.04 -11.91
CA SER A 111 15.04 -10.67 -11.30
C SER A 111 16.24 -9.73 -11.20
N GLN A 112 16.46 -8.86 -12.19
CA GLN A 112 17.51 -7.84 -12.14
C GLN A 112 17.26 -6.81 -11.04
N ILE A 113 16.00 -6.37 -10.87
CA ILE A 113 15.62 -5.44 -9.79
C ILE A 113 15.84 -6.09 -8.42
N MET A 114 15.42 -7.35 -8.25
CA MET A 114 15.60 -8.09 -7.00
C MET A 114 17.08 -8.32 -6.68
N ARG A 115 17.91 -8.62 -7.67
CA ARG A 115 19.38 -8.71 -7.51
C ARG A 115 20.00 -7.38 -7.12
N TRP A 116 19.54 -6.26 -7.69
CA TRP A 116 20.01 -4.94 -7.29
C TRP A 116 19.66 -4.64 -5.82
N ASN A 117 18.42 -4.92 -5.39
CA ASN A 117 18.00 -4.78 -3.99
C ASN A 117 18.84 -5.67 -3.06
N GLN A 118 19.12 -6.91 -3.47
CA GLN A 118 20.00 -7.81 -2.73
C GLN A 118 21.40 -7.22 -2.57
N GLY A 119 21.95 -6.64 -3.63
CA GLY A 119 23.23 -5.94 -3.61
C GLY A 119 23.24 -4.79 -2.60
N VAL A 120 22.21 -3.93 -2.61
CA VAL A 120 22.07 -2.84 -1.63
C VAL A 120 22.04 -3.36 -0.20
N LEU A 121 21.24 -4.41 0.07
CA LEU A 121 21.18 -5.04 1.40
C LEU A 121 22.54 -5.59 1.83
N THR A 122 23.27 -6.24 0.92
CA THR A 122 24.59 -6.76 1.24
C THR A 122 25.63 -5.67 1.50
N GLU A 123 25.57 -4.54 0.79
CA GLU A 123 26.47 -3.40 1.05
C GLU A 123 26.14 -2.73 2.39
N GLU A 124 24.86 -2.57 2.72
CA GLU A 124 24.44 -2.05 4.03
C GLU A 124 24.91 -2.97 5.16
N GLY A 125 24.70 -4.28 5.01
CA GLY A 125 25.07 -5.29 6.00
C GLY A 125 26.58 -5.44 6.23
N LYS A 126 27.43 -5.10 5.25
CA LYS A 126 28.90 -5.09 5.44
C LYS A 126 29.35 -4.07 6.48
N ALA A 127 28.65 -2.94 6.62
CA ALA A 127 29.05 -1.88 7.53
C ALA A 127 28.68 -2.18 9.00
N THR A 128 27.56 -2.87 9.23
CA THR A 128 26.99 -3.07 10.58
C THR A 128 26.98 -4.53 11.03
N ASN A 129 27.45 -5.45 10.20
CA ASN A 129 27.14 -6.88 10.23
C ASN A 129 25.66 -7.17 9.95
N ASN A 130 25.38 -8.36 9.42
CA ASN A 130 24.02 -8.80 9.10
C ASN A 130 23.29 -9.21 10.38
N THR A 131 22.03 -8.77 10.51
CA THR A 131 21.11 -9.27 11.53
C THR A 131 20.41 -10.54 11.04
N VAL A 132 19.75 -11.26 11.97
CA VAL A 132 18.90 -12.42 11.65
C VAL A 132 17.79 -12.05 10.65
N MET A 133 17.29 -10.81 10.71
CA MET A 133 16.27 -10.36 9.76
C MET A 133 16.88 -10.14 8.38
N ASP A 134 18.09 -9.59 8.29
CA ASP A 134 18.77 -9.35 7.01
C ASP A 134 19.09 -10.67 6.31
N GLU A 135 19.54 -11.68 7.05
CA GLU A 135 19.74 -13.03 6.52
C GLU A 135 18.43 -13.67 6.04
N TYR A 136 17.34 -13.51 6.80
CA TYR A 136 16.03 -13.98 6.39
C TYR A 136 15.55 -13.27 5.10
N VAL A 137 15.64 -11.94 5.02
CA VAL A 137 15.28 -11.16 3.83
C VAL A 137 16.13 -11.57 2.64
N ASN A 138 17.44 -11.72 2.82
CA ASN A 138 18.36 -12.16 1.78
C ASN A 138 17.96 -13.54 1.22
N SER A 139 17.66 -14.51 2.10
CA SER A 139 17.18 -15.84 1.69
C SER A 139 15.85 -15.78 0.91
N ARG A 140 14.95 -14.86 1.29
CA ARG A 140 13.68 -14.64 0.57
C ARG A 140 13.89 -14.02 -0.80
N ILE A 141 14.79 -13.05 -0.91
CA ILE A 141 15.14 -12.44 -2.20
C ILE A 141 15.73 -13.51 -3.14
N GLN A 142 16.63 -14.36 -2.65
CA GLN A 142 17.21 -15.45 -3.43
C GLN A 142 16.16 -16.44 -3.93
N ALA A 143 15.23 -16.85 -3.05
CA ALA A 143 14.11 -17.72 -3.44
C ALA A 143 13.27 -17.07 -4.55
N ILE A 144 12.84 -15.82 -4.37
CA ILE A 144 12.03 -15.09 -5.36
C ILE A 144 12.76 -14.91 -6.71
N ILE A 145 14.08 -14.76 -6.71
CA ILE A 145 14.88 -14.63 -7.94
C ILE A 145 14.94 -15.97 -8.71
N ALA A 146 15.05 -17.09 -7.99
CA ALA A 146 15.27 -18.41 -8.57
C ALA A 146 13.97 -19.16 -8.89
N ASP A 147 12.90 -18.88 -8.13
CA ASP A 147 11.64 -19.58 -8.26
C ASP A 147 10.91 -19.17 -9.54
N ASN A 148 10.60 -20.17 -10.37
CA ASN A 148 9.73 -20.03 -11.53
C ASN A 148 8.31 -20.56 -11.24
N THR A 149 7.96 -20.72 -9.96
CA THR A 149 6.69 -21.29 -9.49
C THR A 149 6.17 -20.56 -8.26
N VAL A 150 4.92 -20.84 -7.89
CA VAL A 150 4.29 -20.27 -6.69
C VAL A 150 4.46 -21.24 -5.51
N GLU A 151 5.10 -20.77 -4.45
CA GLU A 151 5.18 -21.46 -3.17
C GLU A 151 3.88 -21.23 -2.37
N ASN A 152 3.02 -22.25 -2.29
CA ASN A 152 1.74 -22.19 -1.55
C ASN A 152 1.83 -22.68 -0.10
N ALA A 153 2.99 -23.21 0.30
CA ALA A 153 3.22 -23.70 1.67
C ALA A 153 3.80 -22.59 2.55
N SER A 154 3.58 -22.68 3.86
CA SER A 154 4.22 -21.75 4.79
C SER A 154 5.71 -22.10 4.97
N LEU A 155 6.59 -21.12 4.91
CA LEU A 155 8.03 -21.32 5.12
C LEU A 155 8.38 -21.93 6.49
N SER A 156 7.56 -21.64 7.50
CA SER A 156 7.75 -22.18 8.84
C SER A 156 7.42 -23.67 8.91
N GLN A 157 6.59 -24.21 8.00
CA GLN A 157 6.24 -25.63 7.97
C GLN A 157 7.46 -26.52 7.81
N TRP A 158 8.35 -26.17 6.87
CA TRP A 158 9.59 -26.94 6.68
C TRP A 158 10.47 -26.88 7.94
N ARG A 159 10.63 -25.70 8.55
CA ARG A 159 11.42 -25.54 9.79
C ARG A 159 10.84 -26.35 10.96
N LYS A 160 9.52 -26.29 11.18
CA LYS A 160 8.84 -27.05 12.24
C LYS A 160 8.99 -28.56 12.02
N ALA A 161 8.78 -29.02 10.78
CA ALA A 161 8.93 -30.44 10.44
C ALA A 161 10.35 -30.98 10.65
N HIS A 162 11.36 -30.11 10.55
CA HIS A 162 12.79 -30.47 10.69
C HIS A 162 13.41 -30.08 12.04
N MET A 163 12.60 -29.61 13.01
CA MET A 163 13.10 -29.17 14.31
C MET A 163 13.78 -30.30 15.11
N TRP A 164 13.46 -31.56 14.81
CA TRP A 164 14.10 -32.75 15.38
C TRP A 164 15.60 -32.87 15.05
N ASN A 165 16.09 -32.20 14.01
CA ASN A 165 17.52 -32.14 13.69
C ASN A 165 18.29 -31.20 14.62
N ILE A 166 17.61 -30.16 15.13
CA ILE A 166 18.19 -29.15 16.02
C ILE A 166 18.07 -29.61 17.47
N ILE A 167 16.88 -30.07 17.87
CA ILE A 167 16.59 -30.53 19.23
C ILE A 167 17.05 -31.98 19.36
N LYS A 168 18.17 -32.20 20.05
CA LYS A 168 18.67 -33.54 20.35
C LYS A 168 17.82 -34.20 21.43
N SER A 169 17.36 -35.41 21.16
CA SER A 169 16.83 -36.32 22.17
C SER A 169 17.90 -37.32 22.60
N HIS A 170 17.98 -37.64 23.89
CA HIS A 170 18.88 -38.65 24.42
C HIS A 170 18.24 -40.06 24.38
N GLY A 171 19.09 -41.09 24.37
CA GLY A 171 18.68 -42.50 24.48
C GLY A 171 18.34 -43.19 23.15
N ASN A 172 17.79 -44.40 23.25
CA ASN A 172 17.57 -45.30 22.12
C ASN A 172 16.44 -44.86 21.17
N LEU A 173 15.64 -43.87 21.55
CA LEU A 173 14.55 -43.30 20.76
C LEU A 173 14.98 -42.03 19.99
N GLN A 174 16.28 -41.77 19.89
CA GLN A 174 16.79 -40.66 19.10
C GLN A 174 16.51 -40.89 17.62
N ARG A 175 15.69 -40.02 17.03
CA ARG A 175 15.38 -40.02 15.60
C ARG A 175 16.65 -39.77 14.80
N ARG A 176 16.88 -40.58 13.77
CA ARG A 176 17.96 -40.42 12.79
C ARG A 176 17.35 -40.42 11.39
N TRP A 177 18.12 -39.96 10.41
CA TRP A 177 17.74 -40.12 9.01
C TRP A 177 17.57 -41.61 8.70
N GLY A 178 16.50 -41.96 7.99
CA GLY A 178 16.21 -43.36 7.64
C GLY A 178 15.66 -44.23 8.79
N THR A 179 15.32 -43.67 9.96
CA THR A 179 14.63 -44.45 11.00
C THR A 179 13.23 -44.86 10.53
N PRO A 180 12.92 -46.18 10.43
CA PRO A 180 11.64 -46.66 9.91
C PRO A 180 10.45 -46.26 10.77
N ASP A 181 9.27 -46.18 10.16
CA ASP A 181 8.05 -45.69 10.80
C ASP A 181 7.58 -46.54 11.99
N TYR A 182 7.84 -47.83 12.00
CA TYR A 182 7.49 -48.73 13.12
C TYR A 182 8.38 -48.54 14.36
N VAL A 183 9.54 -47.88 14.22
CA VAL A 183 10.40 -47.48 15.35
C VAL A 183 9.91 -46.15 15.95
N LYS A 184 8.97 -45.44 15.30
CA LYS A 184 8.37 -44.16 15.77
C LYS A 184 7.34 -44.33 16.89
N GLY A 185 7.54 -45.27 17.80
CA GLY A 185 6.79 -45.31 19.04
C GLY A 185 7.22 -44.16 19.96
N GLY A 186 6.54 -43.01 19.90
CA GLY A 186 6.41 -42.16 21.09
C GLY A 186 6.50 -40.64 20.97
N ARG A 187 6.84 -40.00 19.84
CA ARG A 187 7.02 -38.52 19.86
C ARG A 187 6.59 -37.69 18.64
N SER A 188 6.01 -38.27 17.59
CA SER A 188 5.60 -37.49 16.39
C SER A 188 4.48 -36.46 16.65
N THR A 189 3.83 -36.50 17.81
CA THR A 189 2.72 -35.61 18.17
C THR A 189 3.09 -34.42 19.06
N LEU A 190 4.32 -34.32 19.60
CA LEU A 190 4.67 -33.25 20.54
C LEU A 190 4.99 -31.89 19.90
N TYR A 191 5.26 -31.84 18.59
CA TYR A 191 5.72 -30.63 17.90
C TYR A 191 4.81 -30.19 16.73
N ASN A 192 3.67 -30.86 16.57
CA ASN A 192 2.70 -30.64 15.47
C ASN A 192 1.38 -30.00 15.93
N ASN A 193 1.32 -29.45 17.15
CA ASN A 193 0.22 -28.59 17.61
C ASN A 193 0.63 -27.11 17.49
#